data_AF-A4C404-F1
#
_entry.id   AF-A4C404-F1
#
_cell.length_a   1.000
_cell.length_b   1.000
_cell.length_c   1.000
_cell.angle_alpha   90.00
_cell.angle_beta   90.00
_cell.angle_gamma   90.00
#
_symmetry.space_group_name_H-M   'P 1'
#
loop_
_entity.id
_entity.type
_entity.pdbx_description
1 polymer ?
#
loop_
_entity_poly.entity_id
_entity_poly.type
_entity_poly.pdbx_seq_one_letter_code
_entity_poly.pdbx_strand_id
1 'polypeptide(L)'
;MTEFITKRLKLKVNESKSRVGSVSGSKFLGFTFRYGQVQIHEQALKKFKANVRELTNRNWGIAMTLQIHKLTQYLRGWGHYYLIANAYQLTVDLDHWIRRRIRMCYWRQWRHL
;
A
#
# COMPACT_ATOMS: atom_id res chain seq x y z
N MET A 1 28.24 -2.83 -16.72
CA MET A 1 27.56 -1.80 -15.89
C MET A 1 28.07 -1.79 -14.44
N THR A 2 28.21 -2.95 -13.79
CA THR A 2 28.69 -3.09 -12.40
C THR A 2 30.06 -2.44 -12.18
N GLU A 3 30.98 -2.60 -13.14
CA GLU A 3 32.35 -2.09 -13.02
C GLU A 3 32.46 -0.56 -12.87
N PHE A 4 31.57 0.19 -13.52
CA PHE A 4 31.52 1.65 -13.39
C PHE A 4 31.10 2.08 -11.97
N ILE A 5 30.07 1.44 -11.43
CA ILE A 5 29.54 1.75 -10.09
C ILE A 5 30.58 1.42 -9.01
N THR A 6 31.26 0.28 -9.13
CA THR A 6 32.24 -0.15 -8.11
C THR A 6 33.58 0.58 -8.24
N LYS A 7 34.10 0.80 -9.46
CA LYS A 7 35.44 1.40 -9.65
C LYS A 7 35.44 2.92 -9.71
N ARG A 8 34.49 3.55 -10.41
CA ARG A 8 34.44 5.02 -10.56
C ARG A 8 33.70 5.69 -9.42
N LEU A 9 32.52 5.17 -9.08
CA LEU A 9 31.67 5.75 -8.02
C LEU A 9 31.97 5.19 -6.62
N LYS A 10 32.74 4.10 -6.52
CA LYS A 10 33.12 3.43 -5.25
C LYS A 10 31.92 3.01 -4.39
N LEU A 11 30.80 2.64 -5.02
CA LEU A 11 29.60 2.16 -4.34
C LEU A 11 29.52 0.63 -4.34
N LYS A 12 28.99 0.04 -3.26
CA LYS A 12 28.78 -1.41 -3.14
C LYS A 12 27.42 -1.80 -3.71
N VAL A 13 27.41 -2.72 -4.69
CA VAL A 13 26.17 -3.27 -5.24
C VAL A 13 25.58 -4.29 -4.28
N ASN A 14 24.26 -4.21 -4.08
CA ASN A 14 23.53 -5.19 -3.29
C ASN A 14 23.01 -6.30 -4.21
N GLU A 15 23.74 -7.41 -4.30
CA GLU A 15 23.42 -8.56 -5.16
C GLU A 15 22.13 -9.28 -4.74
N SER A 16 21.74 -9.23 -3.47
CA SER A 16 20.48 -9.81 -3.01
C SER A 16 19.24 -9.07 -3.56
N LYS A 17 19.40 -7.78 -3.87
CA LYS A 17 18.34 -6.93 -4.45
C LYS A 17 18.47 -6.77 -5.97
N SER A 18 19.67 -6.98 -6.51
CA SER A 18 19.99 -6.76 -7.92
C SER A 18 19.94 -8.10 -8.66
N ARG A 19 18.83 -8.36 -9.34
CA ARG A 19 18.62 -9.60 -10.10
C ARG A 19 18.33 -9.28 -11.56
N VAL A 20 18.91 -10.06 -12.45
CA VAL A 20 18.46 -10.16 -13.85
C VAL A 20 17.40 -11.26 -13.91
N GLY A 21 16.19 -10.92 -14.33
CA GLY A 21 15.06 -11.85 -14.38
C GLY A 21 13.90 -11.25 -15.15
N SER A 22 12.83 -12.03 -15.32
CA SER A 22 11.63 -11.56 -16.01
C SER A 22 11.05 -10.32 -15.35
N VAL A 23 10.59 -9.38 -16.17
CA VAL A 23 9.88 -8.18 -15.71
C VAL A 23 8.59 -8.59 -14.98
N SER A 24 7.99 -9.72 -15.41
CA SER A 24 6.82 -10.32 -14.78
C SER A 24 7.17 -10.87 -13.40
N GLY A 25 6.79 -10.15 -12.34
CA GLY A 25 7.10 -10.50 -10.94
C GLY A 25 8.22 -9.68 -10.30
N SER A 26 8.84 -8.75 -11.04
CA SER A 26 9.79 -7.80 -10.47
C SER A 26 9.06 -6.71 -9.65
N LYS A 27 9.71 -6.24 -8.57
CA LYS A 27 9.23 -5.12 -7.75
C LYS A 27 10.05 -3.87 -8.06
N PHE A 28 9.38 -2.81 -8.48
CA PHE A 28 10.01 -1.51 -8.68
C PHE A 28 9.14 -0.40 -8.08
N LEU A 29 9.68 0.34 -7.10
CA LEU A 29 8.99 1.47 -6.43
C LEU A 29 7.58 1.12 -5.89
N GLY A 30 7.33 -0.15 -5.53
CA GLY A 30 6.01 -0.59 -5.04
C GLY A 30 5.05 -1.04 -6.14
N PHE A 31 5.48 -1.02 -7.40
CA PHE A 31 4.78 -1.58 -8.55
C PHE A 31 5.37 -2.91 -8.98
N THR A 32 4.58 -3.65 -9.75
CA THR A 32 4.99 -4.83 -10.49
C THR A 32 4.44 -4.73 -11.90
N PHE A 33 5.01 -5.50 -12.81
CA PHE A 33 4.56 -5.54 -14.20
C PHE A 33 4.00 -6.93 -14.45
N ARG A 34 2.80 -7.02 -15.02
CA ARG A 34 2.18 -8.28 -15.37
C ARG A 34 1.46 -8.13 -16.70
N TYR A 35 1.79 -8.98 -17.67
CA TYR A 35 1.21 -8.94 -19.02
C TYR A 35 1.29 -7.54 -19.68
N GLY A 36 2.42 -6.85 -19.51
CA GLY A 36 2.61 -5.49 -20.06
C GLY A 36 1.90 -4.37 -19.31
N GLN A 37 1.16 -4.67 -18.24
CA GLN A 37 0.45 -3.69 -17.42
C GLN A 37 1.18 -3.41 -16.11
N VAL A 38 1.15 -2.15 -15.68
CA VAL A 38 1.63 -1.73 -14.36
C VAL A 38 0.57 -2.08 -13.32
N GLN A 39 0.96 -2.85 -12.31
CA GLN A 39 0.10 -3.26 -11.20
C GLN A 39 0.75 -2.88 -9.87
N ILE A 40 -0.05 -2.77 -8.81
CA ILE A 40 0.47 -2.54 -7.45
C ILE A 40 1.10 -3.84 -6.94
N HIS A 41 2.35 -3.77 -6.45
CA HIS A 41 3.03 -4.94 -5.91
C HIS A 41 2.35 -5.43 -4.64
N GLU A 42 2.28 -6.74 -4.44
CA GLU A 42 1.60 -7.36 -3.29
C GLU A 42 2.11 -6.87 -1.92
N GLN A 43 3.41 -6.63 -1.77
CA GLN A 43 3.98 -6.03 -0.55
C GLN A 43 3.45 -4.61 -0.27
N ALA A 44 3.24 -3.79 -1.30
CA ALA A 44 2.66 -2.46 -1.13
C ALA A 44 1.20 -2.56 -0.67
N LEU A 45 0.44 -3.52 -1.21
CA LEU A 45 -0.92 -3.82 -0.78
C LEU A 45 -0.98 -4.37 0.66
N LYS A 46 -0.04 -5.23 1.04
CA LYS A 46 0.09 -5.72 2.43
C LYS A 46 0.32 -4.56 3.39
N LYS A 47 1.25 -3.64 3.06
CA LYS A 47 1.52 -2.44 3.84
C LYS A 47 0.31 -1.50 3.91
N PHE A 48 -0.39 -1.31 2.79
CA PHE A 48 -1.63 -0.54 2.75
C PHE A 48 -2.68 -1.10 3.71
N LYS A 49 -2.96 -2.40 3.61
CA LYS A 49 -3.92 -3.06 4.50
C LYS A 49 -3.48 -2.96 5.96
N ALA A 50 -2.19 -3.10 6.28
CA ALA A 50 -1.69 -2.93 7.65
C ALA A 50 -1.99 -1.52 8.19
N ASN A 51 -1.63 -0.47 7.45
CA ASN A 51 -1.86 0.92 7.85
C ASN A 51 -3.37 1.22 8.01
N VAL A 52 -4.21 0.74 7.09
CA VAL A 52 -5.67 0.89 7.24
C VAL A 52 -6.15 0.18 8.50
N ARG A 53 -5.63 -1.01 8.84
CA ARG A 53 -6.02 -1.72 10.07
C ARG A 53 -5.70 -0.90 11.32
N GLU A 54 -4.54 -0.26 11.36
CA GLU A 54 -4.14 0.62 12.46
C GLU A 54 -5.06 1.84 12.56
N LEU A 55 -5.30 2.50 11.43
CA LEU A 55 -6.19 3.68 11.34
C LEU A 55 -7.66 3.35 11.59
N THR A 56 -8.05 2.08 11.47
CA THR A 56 -9.40 1.59 11.78
C THR A 56 -9.36 0.58 12.93
N ASN A 57 -8.48 0.84 13.90
CA ASN A 57 -8.42 0.05 15.11
C ASN A 57 -9.64 0.35 15.98
N ARG A 58 -10.46 -0.68 16.24
CA ARG A 58 -11.62 -0.57 17.12
C ARG A 58 -11.25 -0.16 18.55
N ASN A 59 -10.05 -0.45 19.03
CA ASN A 59 -9.56 -0.18 20.39
C ASN A 59 -8.90 1.22 20.54
N TRP A 60 -8.95 2.08 19.51
CA TRP A 60 -8.13 3.29 19.52
C TRP A 60 -8.59 4.36 20.52
N GLY A 61 -9.88 4.41 20.87
CA GLY A 61 -10.40 5.35 21.85
C GLY A 61 -10.47 6.81 21.38
N ILE A 62 -10.36 7.08 20.07
CA ILE A 62 -10.53 8.42 19.50
C ILE A 62 -11.94 8.61 18.92
N ALA A 63 -12.36 9.87 18.78
CA ALA A 63 -13.62 10.21 18.12
C ALA A 63 -13.66 9.67 16.68
N MET A 64 -14.82 9.12 16.28
CA MET A 64 -15.01 8.53 14.95
C MET A 64 -14.73 9.52 13.81
N THR A 65 -15.11 10.79 13.99
CA THR A 65 -14.85 11.86 13.04
C THR A 65 -13.35 12.03 12.79
N LEU A 66 -12.54 12.03 13.85
CA LEU A 66 -11.09 12.11 13.76
C LEU A 66 -10.48 10.85 13.11
N GLN A 67 -11.02 9.67 13.43
CA GLN A 67 -10.59 8.41 12.82
C GLN A 67 -10.82 8.41 11.31
N ILE A 68 -12.02 8.82 10.87
CA ILE A 68 -12.38 8.95 9.45
C ILE A 68 -11.52 10.00 8.77
N HIS A 69 -11.24 11.12 9.43
CA HIS A 69 -10.37 12.17 8.90
C HIS A 69 -8.95 11.64 8.61
N LYS A 70 -8.32 10.98 9.59
CA LYS A 70 -6.97 10.39 9.43
C LYS A 70 -6.94 9.32 8.35
N LEU A 71 -7.96 8.46 8.31
CA LEU A 71 -8.10 7.47 7.24
C LEU A 71 -8.21 8.14 5.87
N THR A 72 -9.03 9.18 5.74
CA THR A 72 -9.22 9.91 4.48
C THR A 72 -7.92 10.55 3.98
N GLN A 73 -7.15 11.18 4.87
CA GLN A 73 -5.84 11.74 4.53
C GLN A 73 -4.88 10.66 4.00
N TYR A 74 -4.83 9.51 4.68
CA TYR A 74 -4.02 8.38 4.25
C TYR A 74 -4.45 7.83 2.87
N LEU A 75 -5.76 7.61 2.68
CA LEU A 75 -6.30 7.09 1.43
C LEU A 75 -6.05 8.02 0.25
N ARG A 76 -6.17 9.35 0.44
CA ARG A 76 -5.85 10.34 -0.60
C ARG A 76 -4.39 10.26 -1.02
N GLY A 77 -3.46 10.28 -0.06
CA GLY A 77 -2.03 10.21 -0.36
C GLY A 77 -1.65 8.90 -1.06
N TRP A 78 -2.22 7.78 -0.61
CA TRP A 78 -2.00 6.48 -1.24
C TRP A 78 -2.59 6.43 -2.65
N GLY A 79 -3.81 6.93 -2.84
CA GLY A 79 -4.48 7.01 -4.14
C GLY A 79 -3.68 7.83 -5.14
N HIS A 80 -3.20 9.02 -4.77
CA HIS A 80 -2.39 9.89 -5.64
C HIS A 80 -1.13 9.17 -6.17
N TYR A 81 -0.48 8.35 -5.34
CA TYR A 81 0.73 7.64 -5.75
C TYR A 81 0.45 6.42 -6.64
N TYR A 82 -0.58 5.64 -6.32
CA TYR A 82 -0.85 4.37 -6.98
C TYR A 82 -1.88 4.43 -8.11
N LEU A 83 -2.50 5.59 -8.38
CA LEU A 83 -3.52 5.76 -9.43
C LEU A 83 -3.03 5.32 -10.83
N ILE A 84 -1.72 5.40 -11.08
CA ILE A 84 -1.06 5.02 -12.33
C ILE A 84 -1.28 3.53 -12.67
N ALA A 85 -1.53 2.68 -11.67
CA ALA A 85 -1.66 1.23 -11.87
C ALA A 85 -3.04 0.77 -12.44
N ASN A 86 -3.91 1.68 -12.87
CA ASN A 86 -5.22 1.44 -13.53
C ASN A 86 -5.98 0.19 -13.02
N ALA A 87 -6.13 0.05 -11.71
CA ALA A 87 -6.68 -1.14 -11.08
C ALA A 87 -8.07 -0.87 -10.49
N TYR A 88 -9.07 -0.63 -11.35
CA TYR A 88 -10.44 -0.31 -10.92
C TYR A 88 -11.00 -1.36 -9.94
N GLN A 89 -10.94 -2.64 -10.32
CA GLN A 89 -11.48 -3.72 -9.48
C GLN A 89 -10.80 -3.78 -8.11
N LEU A 90 -9.49 -3.60 -8.06
CA LEU A 90 -8.73 -3.57 -6.81
C LEU A 90 -9.20 -2.42 -5.92
N THR A 91 -9.43 -1.24 -6.48
CA THR A 91 -9.93 -0.08 -5.74
C THR A 91 -11.32 -0.38 -5.14
N VAL A 92 -12.22 -0.99 -5.92
CA VAL A 92 -13.55 -1.40 -5.45
C VAL A 92 -13.45 -2.40 -4.30
N ASP A 93 -12.61 -3.43 -4.44
CA ASP A 93 -12.42 -4.46 -3.40
C ASP A 93 -11.86 -3.86 -2.10
N LEU A 94 -10.88 -2.96 -2.22
CA LEU A 94 -10.29 -2.27 -1.07
C LEU A 94 -11.31 -1.36 -0.39
N ASP A 95 -12.14 -0.66 -1.15
CA ASP A 95 -13.17 0.23 -0.65
C ASP A 95 -14.28 -0.52 0.10
N HIS A 96 -14.75 -1.67 -0.43
CA HIS A 96 -15.65 -2.57 0.31
C HIS A 96 -15.04 -3.06 1.62
N TRP A 97 -13.75 -3.44 1.59
CA TRP A 97 -13.03 -3.90 2.77
C TRP A 97 -12.87 -2.78 3.82
N ILE A 98 -12.53 -1.55 3.41
CA ILE A 98 -12.44 -0.38 4.28
C ILE A 98 -13.79 -0.07 4.94
N ARG A 99 -14.88 -0.03 4.16
CA ARG A 99 -16.24 0.19 4.68
C ARG A 99 -16.64 -0.85 5.72
N ARG A 100 -16.27 -2.13 5.52
CA ARG A 100 -16.51 -3.18 6.52
C ARG A 100 -15.79 -2.87 7.83
N ARG A 101 -14.56 -2.33 7.78
CA ARG A 101 -13.80 -1.96 8.99
C ARG A 101 -14.40 -0.77 9.72
N ILE A 102 -14.80 0.27 8.97
CA ILE A 102 -15.48 1.44 9.55
C ILE A 102 -16.76 1.01 10.27
N ARG A 103 -17.59 0.15 9.65
CA ARG A 103 -18.79 -0.41 10.29
C ARG A 103 -18.49 -1.15 11.59
N MET A 104 -17.40 -1.91 11.65
CA MET A 104 -16.98 -2.58 12.90
C MET A 104 -16.59 -1.59 14.00
N CYS A 105 -15.94 -0.46 13.65
CA CYS A 105 -15.62 0.60 14.61
C CYS A 105 -16.88 1.26 15.14
N TYR A 106 -17.84 1.58 14.26
CA TYR A 106 -19.15 2.09 14.68
C TYR A 106 -19.86 1.10 15.60
N TRP A 107 -20.03 -0.16 15.18
CA TRP A 107 -20.72 -1.18 15.98
C TRP A 107 -20.21 -1.27 17.42
N ARG A 108 -18.90 -1.16 17.62
CA ARG A 108 -18.33 -1.14 18.95
C ARG A 108 -18.71 0.12 19.73
N GLN A 109 -18.60 1.30 19.13
CA GLN A 109 -18.91 2.56 19.79
C GLN A 109 -20.38 2.60 20.24
N TRP A 110 -21.29 2.05 19.43
CA TRP A 110 -22.71 1.93 19.74
C TRP A 110 -23.00 1.00 20.93
N ARG A 111 -22.12 0.04 21.24
CA ARG A 111 -22.29 -0.86 22.40
C ARG A 111 -21.87 -0.22 23.73
N HIS A 112 -21.18 0.91 23.67
CA HIS A 112 -20.71 1.67 24.83
C HIS A 112 -21.46 3.00 25.01
N LEU A 113 -22.41 3.28 24.11
CA LEU A 113 -23.50 4.26 24.30
C LEU A 113 -24.63 3.56 25.06
#